data_AF-N8XBE4-F1
#
_entry.id   AF-N8XBE4-F1
#
_cell.length_a   1.000
_cell.length_b   1.000
_cell.length_c   1.000
_cell.angle_alpha   90.00
_cell.angle_beta   90.00
_cell.angle_gamma   90.00
#
_symmetry.space_group_name_H-M   'P 1'
#
loop_
_entity.id
_entity.type
_entity.pdbx_description
1 polymer ?
#
loop_
_entity_poly.entity_id
_entity_poly.type
_entity_poly.pdbx_seq_one_letter_code
_entity_poly.pdbx_strand_id
1 'polypeptide(L)'
;MLSEDWSFFVHGEHCMFENLITGQILEVSLGNKESIGNLDPYFFYNFLKTTVEFNHLTKYFVHPFSSTLDFFEKLERQKILTMDSGVYRKL
;
A
#
# COMPACT_ATOMS: atom_id res chain seq x y z
N MET A 1 -14.29 -13.57 10.02
CA MET A 1 -13.51 -14.54 9.23
C MET A 1 -13.38 -13.92 7.85
N LEU A 2 -12.20 -14.00 7.20
CA LEU A 2 -12.10 -13.63 5.79
C LEU A 2 -13.00 -14.58 4.96
N SER A 3 -13.45 -14.16 3.78
CA SER A 3 -14.09 -15.11 2.86
C SER A 3 -13.05 -16.14 2.38
N GLU A 4 -13.52 -17.30 1.90
CA GLU A 4 -12.63 -18.40 1.45
C GLU A 4 -11.68 -17.99 0.31
N ASP A 5 -11.99 -16.91 -0.39
CA ASP A 5 -11.20 -16.36 -1.49
C ASP A 5 -9.99 -15.52 -1.04
N TRP A 6 -9.77 -15.33 0.26
CA TRP A 6 -8.63 -14.55 0.76
C TRP A 6 -7.71 -15.39 1.63
N SER A 7 -6.43 -15.33 1.30
CA SER A 7 -5.36 -15.80 2.17
C SER A 7 -4.73 -14.62 2.91
N PHE A 8 -4.03 -14.91 4.01
CA PHE A 8 -3.24 -13.92 4.70
C PHE A 8 -1.91 -14.51 5.17
N PHE A 9 -0.89 -13.66 5.23
CA PHE A 9 0.43 -14.01 5.72
C PHE A 9 0.95 -12.89 6.61
N VAL A 10 1.19 -13.20 7.88
CA VAL A 10 1.75 -12.26 8.86
C VAL A 10 3.27 -12.37 8.87
N HIS A 11 3.96 -11.24 8.76
CA HIS A 11 5.42 -11.17 8.83
C HIS A 11 5.88 -9.84 9.45
N GLY A 12 6.68 -9.94 10.51
CA GLY A 12 7.03 -8.76 11.31
C GLY A 12 5.77 -8.04 11.80
N GLU A 13 5.75 -6.71 11.62
CA GLU A 13 4.62 -5.85 11.98
C GLU A 13 3.58 -5.71 10.85
N HIS A 14 3.63 -6.57 9.82
CA HIS A 14 2.78 -6.49 8.64
C HIS A 14 1.94 -7.76 8.43
N CYS A 15 0.84 -7.60 7.71
CA CYS A 15 0.04 -8.69 7.19
C CYS A 15 -0.25 -8.43 5.71
N MET A 16 0.19 -9.35 4.88
CA MET A 16 -0.20 -9.43 3.48
C MET A 16 -1.54 -10.15 3.39
N PHE A 17 -2.48 -9.59 2.64
CA PHE A 17 -3.70 -10.26 2.19
C PHE A 17 -3.62 -10.48 0.69
N GLU A 18 -3.96 -11.69 0.23
CA GLU A 18 -4.02 -12.01 -1.19
C GLU A 18 -5.41 -12.57 -1.51
N ASN A 19 -6.05 -11.99 -2.53
CA ASN A 19 -7.26 -12.58 -3.10
C ASN A 19 -6.87 -13.69 -4.07
N LEU A 20 -7.26 -14.93 -3.78
CA LEU A 20 -6.91 -16.12 -4.54
C LEU A 20 -7.59 -16.20 -5.92
N ILE A 21 -8.65 -15.41 -6.14
CA ILE A 21 -9.37 -15.36 -7.42
C ILE A 21 -8.78 -14.29 -8.34
N THR A 22 -8.47 -13.10 -7.81
CA THR A 22 -8.00 -11.95 -8.61
C THR A 22 -6.49 -11.77 -8.60
N GLY A 23 -5.78 -12.36 -7.64
CA GLY A 23 -4.36 -12.12 -7.37
C GLY A 23 -4.06 -10.75 -6.77
N GLN A 24 -5.09 -10.00 -6.33
CA GLN A 24 -4.91 -8.71 -5.67
C GLN A 24 -4.16 -8.89 -4.35
N ILE A 25 -3.14 -8.07 -4.13
CA ILE A 25 -2.36 -8.03 -2.90
C ILE A 25 -2.60 -6.71 -2.16
N LEU A 26 -2.90 -6.81 -0.87
CA LEU A 26 -3.02 -5.68 0.04
C LEU A 26 -2.15 -5.94 1.27
N GLU A 27 -1.15 -5.09 1.49
CA GLU A 27 -0.38 -5.11 2.74
C GLU A 27 -0.96 -4.13 3.73
N VAL A 28 -1.05 -4.52 5.00
CA VAL A 28 -1.38 -3.61 6.10
C VAL A 28 -0.38 -3.73 7.24
N SER A 29 -0.16 -2.64 7.96
CA SER A 29 0.58 -2.65 9.23
C SER A 29 -0.34 -3.11 10.37
N LEU A 30 0.10 -4.10 11.16
CA LEU A 30 -0.63 -4.65 12.31
C LEU A 30 -0.23 -4.04 13.66
N GLY A 31 0.89 -3.31 13.74
CA GLY A 31 1.50 -2.92 15.03
C GLY A 31 0.67 -2.00 15.93
N ASN A 32 -0.26 -1.20 15.39
CA ASN A 32 -1.17 -0.33 16.16
C ASN A 32 -2.45 -0.06 15.36
N LYS A 33 -3.59 0.17 16.03
CA LYS A 33 -4.82 0.69 15.40
C LYS A 33 -4.59 2.02 14.67
N GLU A 34 -3.68 2.86 15.16
CA GLU A 34 -3.31 4.11 14.48
C GLU A 34 -2.54 3.86 13.18
N SER A 35 -2.04 2.64 12.97
CA SER A 35 -1.36 2.25 11.74
C SER A 35 -2.34 1.92 10.59
N ILE A 36 -3.64 1.91 10.87
CA ILE A 36 -4.67 1.78 9.84
C ILE A 36 -4.59 3.01 8.93
N GLY A 37 -4.42 2.76 7.63
CA GLY A 37 -4.27 3.82 6.63
C GLY A 37 -2.84 4.32 6.44
N ASN A 38 -1.85 3.70 7.11
CA ASN A 38 -0.45 3.89 6.78
C ASN A 38 -0.19 3.47 5.33
N LEU A 39 0.46 4.34 4.58
CA LEU A 39 0.88 4.10 3.21
C LEU A 39 2.39 3.92 3.17
N ASP A 40 2.80 2.71 2.81
CA ASP A 40 4.18 2.42 2.43
C ASP A 40 4.33 2.49 0.90
N PRO A 41 5.38 3.14 0.37
CA PRO A 41 5.56 3.27 -1.07
C PRO A 41 5.63 1.94 -1.83
N TYR A 42 6.33 0.94 -1.31
CA TYR A 42 6.47 -0.36 -1.98
C TYR A 42 5.15 -1.13 -1.95
N PHE A 43 4.47 -1.17 -0.80
CA PHE A 43 3.20 -1.88 -0.68
C PHE A 43 2.07 -1.20 -1.47
N PHE A 44 2.05 0.13 -1.53
CA PHE A 44 1.12 0.87 -2.38
C PHE A 44 1.35 0.55 -3.86
N TYR A 45 2.61 0.52 -4.31
CA TYR A 45 2.93 0.11 -5.67
C TYR A 45 2.47 -1.33 -5.96
N ASN A 46 2.70 -2.27 -5.04
CA ASN A 46 2.26 -3.66 -5.21
C ASN A 46 0.73 -3.77 -5.28
N PHE A 47 0.00 -2.97 -4.48
CA PHE A 47 -1.45 -2.87 -4.58
C PHE A 47 -1.89 -2.39 -5.97
N LEU A 48 -1.29 -1.31 -6.49
CA LEU A 48 -1.56 -0.84 -7.85
C LEU A 48 -1.25 -1.92 -8.89
N LYS A 49 -0.12 -2.60 -8.76
CA LYS A 49 0.34 -3.63 -9.70
C LYS A 49 -0.58 -4.85 -9.75
N THR A 50 -1.12 -5.26 -8.61
CA THR A 50 -1.93 -6.49 -8.49
C THR A 50 -3.43 -6.25 -8.62
N THR A 51 -3.87 -5.00 -8.57
CA THR A 51 -5.27 -4.61 -8.78
C THR A 51 -5.50 -4.30 -10.25
N VAL A 52 -6.32 -5.10 -10.95
CA VAL A 52 -6.55 -5.00 -12.40
C VAL A 52 -6.94 -3.59 -12.84
N GLU A 53 -7.83 -2.95 -12.08
CA GLU A 53 -8.35 -1.62 -12.35
C GLU A 53 -7.28 -0.54 -12.27
N PHE A 54 -6.22 -0.76 -11.48
CA PHE A 54 -5.18 0.24 -11.19
C PHE A 54 -3.82 -0.10 -11.79
N ASN A 55 -3.63 -1.31 -12.34
CA ASN A 55 -2.37 -1.77 -12.89
C ASN A 55 -1.79 -0.79 -13.92
N HIS A 56 -2.65 -0.19 -14.74
CA HIS A 56 -2.25 0.80 -15.74
C HIS A 56 -1.54 2.05 -15.17
N LEU A 57 -1.67 2.35 -13.88
CA LEU A 57 -1.00 3.46 -13.20
C LEU A 57 0.48 3.14 -12.89
N THR A 58 0.86 1.87 -12.83
CA THR A 58 2.25 1.44 -12.55
C THR A 58 3.25 2.01 -13.56
N LYS A 59 2.82 2.32 -14.78
CA LYS A 59 3.65 2.96 -15.81
C LYS A 59 4.23 4.31 -15.41
N TYR A 60 3.67 4.98 -14.40
CA TYR A 60 4.18 6.25 -13.87
C TYR A 60 5.26 6.07 -12.80
N PHE A 61 5.52 4.84 -12.36
CA PHE A 61 6.46 4.51 -11.29
C PHE A 61 7.59 3.62 -11.83
N VAL A 62 8.64 4.26 -12.37
CA VAL A 62 9.79 3.56 -12.99
C VAL A 62 10.49 2.62 -12.00
N HIS A 63 10.59 3.04 -10.75
CA HIS A 63 11.14 2.26 -9.65
C HIS A 63 10.09 2.12 -8.55
N PRO A 64 9.66 0.89 -8.20
CA PRO A 64 8.52 0.63 -7.30
C PRO A 64 8.54 1.45 -6.01
N PHE A 65 9.68 1.49 -5.32
CA PHE A 65 9.79 2.22 -4.05
C PHE A 65 10.07 3.71 -4.28
N SER A 66 11.21 4.06 -4.91
CA SER A 66 11.65 5.46 -5.00
C SER A 66 10.70 6.34 -5.82
N SER A 67 10.16 5.86 -6.93
CA SER A 67 9.19 6.66 -7.70
C SER A 67 7.88 6.88 -6.95
N THR A 68 7.45 5.90 -6.13
CA THR A 68 6.25 6.03 -5.31
C THR A 68 6.49 6.95 -4.12
N LEU A 69 7.69 6.90 -3.53
CA LEU A 69 8.11 7.83 -2.48
C LEU A 69 8.11 9.28 -3.00
N ASP A 70 8.72 9.52 -4.17
CA ASP A 70 8.71 10.85 -4.81
C ASP A 70 7.28 11.37 -5.05
N PHE A 71 6.34 10.46 -5.37
CA PHE A 71 4.93 10.79 -5.53
C PHE A 71 4.27 11.14 -4.20
N PHE A 72 4.52 10.37 -3.14
CA PHE A 72 3.99 10.65 -1.81
C PHE A 72 4.48 12.00 -1.27
N GLU A 73 5.76 12.33 -1.45
CA GLU A 73 6.31 13.64 -1.09
C GLU A 73 5.62 14.79 -1.86
N LYS A 74 5.26 14.59 -3.13
CA LYS A 74 4.48 15.58 -3.89
C LYS A 74 3.08 15.75 -3.29
N LEU A 75 2.41 14.66 -2.95
CA LEU A 75 1.09 14.70 -2.32
C LEU A 75 1.13 15.33 -0.92
N GLU A 76 2.20 15.12 -0.17
CA GLU A 76 2.44 15.78 1.12
C GLU A 76 2.57 17.29 0.95
N ARG A 77 3.40 17.75 0.00
CA ARG A 77 3.52 19.18 -0.33
C ARG A 77 2.20 19.82 -0.77
N GLN A 78 1.31 19.03 -1.37
CA GLN A 78 -0.04 19.44 -1.77
C GLN A 78 -1.06 19.33 -0.63
N LYS A 79 -0.67 18.89 0.57
CA LYS A 79 -1.55 18.67 1.73
C LYS A 79 -2.66 17.65 1.43
N ILE A 80 -2.34 16.62 0.65
CA ILE A 80 -3.20 15.45 0.41
C ILE A 80 -2.77 14.31 1.34
N LEU A 81 -1.47 14.14 1.53
CA LEU A 81 -0.89 13.25 2.54
C LEU A 81 -0.23 14.06 3.66
N THR A 82 -0.02 13.42 4.79
CA THR A 82 0.85 13.87 5.87
C THR A 82 1.86 12.77 6.20
N MET A 83 3.10 13.15 6.51
CA MET A 83 4.10 12.25 7.05
C MET A 83 4.24 12.47 8.55
N ASP A 84 3.99 11.43 9.34
CA ASP A 84 4.26 11.42 10.77
C ASP A 84 5.16 10.24 11.11
N SER A 85 6.25 10.51 11.81
CA SER A 85 7.20 9.48 12.28
C SER A 85 7.68 8.53 11.17
N GLY A 86 7.86 9.06 9.95
CA GLY A 86 8.35 8.30 8.78
C GLY A 86 7.27 7.53 8.02
N VAL A 87 5.98 7.74 8.32
CA VAL A 87 4.87 7.04 7.68
C VAL A 87 3.90 8.01 7.05
N TYR A 88 3.46 7.72 5.82
CA TYR A 88 2.48 8.53 5.12
C TYR A 88 1.05 8.11 5.48
N ARG A 89 0.17 9.10 5.62
CA ARG A 89 -1.28 8.91 5.79
C ARG A 89 -2.04 9.93 4.98
N LYS A 90 -3.26 9.58 4.57
CA LYS A 90 -4.18 10.56 3.99
C LYS A 90 -4.66 11.51 5.08
N LEU A 91 -4.65 12.82 4.77
CA LEU A 91 -5.24 13.86 5.61
C LEU A 91 -6.77 13.76 5.69
#